data_AF-A0A2Z5QZ72-F1
#
_entry.id   AF-A0A2Z5QZ72-F1
#
_cell.length_a   1.000
_cell.length_b   1.000
_cell.length_c   1.000
_cell.angle_alpha   90.00
_cell.angle_beta   90.00
_cell.angle_gamma   90.00
#
_symmetry.space_group_name_H-M   'P 1'
#
loop_
_entity.id
_entity.type
_entity.pdbx_description
1 polymer ?
#
loop_
_entity_poly.entity_id
_entity_poly.type
_entity_poly.pdbx_seq_one_letter_code
_entity_poly.pdbx_strand_id
1 'polypeptide(L)' 'MAAKIRIHDADTGITVANEIDEAEARIREAVPAARVIYLEPDVYRPAEA' A
#
# COMPACT_ATOMS: atom_id res chain seq x y z
N MET A 1 6.25 -7.18 -9.43
CA MET A 1 6.19 -7.46 -7.97
C MET A 1 4.83 -7.00 -7.48
N ALA A 2 4.22 -7.75 -6.57
CA ALA A 2 2.99 -7.34 -5.90
C ALA A 2 3.30 -7.16 -4.41
N ALA A 3 2.81 -6.08 -3.82
CA ALA A 3 2.90 -5.82 -2.39
C ALA A 3 1.54 -5.36 -1.87
N LYS A 4 1.31 -5.57 -0.57
CA LYS A 4 0.09 -5.12 0.10
C LYS A 4 0.37 -3.90 0.97
N ILE A 5 -0.57 -2.97 0.96
CA ILE A 5 -0.63 -1.85 1.91
C ILE A 5 -1.90 -1.97 2.74
N ARG A 6 -1.83 -1.60 4.02
CA ARG A 6 -3.01 -1.61 4.89
C ARG A 6 -3.84 -0.37 4.59
N ILE A 7 -5.16 -0.50 4.57
CA ILE A 7 -6.05 0.66 4.54
C ILE A 7 -7.16 0.44 5.56
N HIS A 8 -7.40 1.43 6.41
CA HIS A 8 -8.53 1.49 7.33
C HIS A 8 -9.73 2.20 6.70
N ASP A 9 -10.92 1.87 7.19
CA ASP A 9 -12.20 2.40 6.72
C ASP A 9 -12.35 3.92 6.91
N ALA A 10 -11.69 4.48 7.93
CA ALA A 10 -11.67 5.91 8.22
C ALA A 10 -10.48 6.66 7.60
N ASP A 11 -9.60 5.98 6.85
CA ASP A 11 -8.46 6.65 6.24
C ASP A 11 -8.91 7.66 5.18
N THR A 12 -8.33 8.85 5.24
CA THR A 12 -8.57 9.86 4.22
C THR A 12 -7.79 9.53 2.95
N GLY A 13 -8.21 10.06 1.80
CA GLY A 13 -7.45 9.92 0.56
C GLY A 13 -6.01 10.43 0.67
N ILE A 14 -5.75 11.44 1.52
CA ILE A 14 -4.41 11.95 1.79
C ILE A 14 -3.57 10.92 2.56
N THR A 15 -4.15 10.30 3.59
CA THR A 15 -3.49 9.24 4.37
C THR A 15 -3.09 8.08 3.46
N VAL A 16 -4.03 7.61 2.62
CA VAL A 16 -3.78 6.51 1.67
C VAL A 16 -2.68 6.87 0.66
N ALA A 17 -2.70 8.10 0.12
CA ALA A 17 -1.67 8.55 -0.82
C ALA A 17 -0.27 8.55 -0.17
N ASN A 18 -0.16 9.06 1.06
CA ASN A 18 1.12 9.05 1.78
C ASN A 18 1.63 7.62 2.03
N GLU A 19 0.77 6.68 2.40
CA GLU A 19 1.18 5.28 2.58
C GLU A 19 1.65 4.63 1.27
N ILE A 20 1.01 4.95 0.15
CA ILE A 20 1.43 4.51 -1.19
C ILE A 20 2.84 5.03 -1.51
N ASP A 21 3.08 6.33 -1.30
CA ASP A 21 4.37 6.97 -1.59
C ASP A 21 5.49 6.36 -0.73
N GLU A 22 5.24 6.13 0.57
CA GLU A 22 6.20 5.49 1.47
C GLU A 22 6.47 4.02 1.10
N ALA A 23 5.45 3.29 0.66
CA ALA A 23 5.63 1.93 0.16
C ALA A 23 6.46 1.92 -1.13
N GLU A 24 6.17 2.80 -2.08
CA GLU A 24 6.92 2.92 -3.33
C GLU A 24 8.40 3.24 -3.07
N ALA A 25 8.67 4.22 -2.19
CA ALA A 25 10.05 4.62 -1.85
C ALA A 25 10.87 3.45 -1.29
N ARG A 26 10.32 2.73 -0.29
CA ARG A 26 10.97 1.56 0.31
C ARG A 26 11.24 0.45 -0.72
N ILE A 27 10.29 0.22 -1.63
CA ILE A 27 10.43 -0.79 -2.67
C ILE A 27 11.52 -0.40 -3.67
N ARG A 28 11.57 0.86 -4.11
CA ARG A 28 12.60 1.33 -5.05
C ARG A 28 13.99 1.33 -4.42
N GLU A 29 14.10 1.61 -3.12
CA GLU A 29 15.35 1.49 -2.39
C GLU A 29 15.82 0.03 -2.33
N ALA A 30 14.94 -0.90 -1.97
CA ALA A 30 15.27 -2.32 -1.86
C ALA A 30 15.46 -3.02 -3.22
N VAL A 31 14.72 -2.58 -4.24
CA VAL A 31 14.69 -3.16 -5.59
C VAL A 31 14.76 -2.04 -6.64
N PRO A 32 15.95 -1.44 -6.89
CA PRO A 32 16.09 -0.33 -7.83
C PRO A 32 15.65 -0.63 -9.26
N ALA A 33 15.66 -1.91 -9.65
CA ALA A 33 15.20 -2.36 -10.96
C ALA A 33 13.66 -2.41 -11.10
N ALA A 34 12.88 -2.15 -10.04
CA ALA A 34 11.43 -2.13 -10.09
C ALA A 34 10.93 -0.97 -10.97
N ARG A 35 10.41 -1.30 -12.17
CA ARG A 35 9.87 -0.32 -13.13
C ARG A 35 8.37 -0.06 -12.93
N VAL A 36 7.64 -1.08 -12.49
CA VAL A 36 6.20 -1.05 -12.22
C VAL A 36 5.96 -1.78 -10.90
N ILE A 37 5.22 -1.13 -10.00
CA ILE A 37 4.90 -1.64 -8.66
C ILE A 37 3.36 -1.65 -8.56
N TYR A 38 2.78 -2.83 -8.35
CA TYR A 38 1.35 -2.94 -8.10
C TYR A 38 1.13 -3.10 -6.59
N LEU A 39 0.39 -2.17 -6.01
CA LEU A 39 0.00 -2.17 -4.61
C LEU A 39 -1.48 -2.56 -4.52
N GLU A 40 -1.77 -3.62 -3.79
CA GLU A 40 -3.13 -4.03 -3.49
C GLU A 40 -3.50 -3.60 -2.06
N PRO A 41 -4.70 -3.03 -1.85
CA PRO A 41 -5.15 -2.72 -0.51
C PRO A 41 -5.53 -4.01 0.22
N ASP A 42 -4.99 -4.18 1.42
CA ASP A 42 -5.46 -5.17 2.38
C ASP A 42 -6.49 -4.52 3.29
N VAL A 43 -7.73 -4.43 2.79
CA VAL A 43 -8.84 -3.83 3.53
C VAL A 43 -9.20 -4.77 4.67
N TYR A 44 -8.95 -4.35 5.91
CA TYR A 44 -9.34 -5.11 7.08
C TYR A 44 -10.87 -5.22 7.13
N ARG A 45 -11.38 -6.43 6.93
CA ARG A 45 -12.78 -6.78 7.14
C ARG A 45 -12.83 -7.64 8.41
N PRO A 46 -13.32 -7.14 9.55
CA PRO A 46 -13.68 -8.03 10.64
C PRO A 46 -14.71 -9.03 10.08
N ALA A 47 -14.48 -10.33 10.28
CA ALA A 47 -15.40 -11.36 9.81
C ALA A 47 -16.81 -11.00 10.28
N GLU A 48 -17.78 -11.02 9.35
CA GLU A 48 -19.20 -10.86 9.68
C GLU A 48 -19.54 -11.82 10.83
N ALA A 49 -20.07 -11.25 11.91
CA ALA A 49 -20.55 -11.99 13.07
C ALA A 49 -21.83 -12.77 12.74
#